data_AF-L8JGJ9-F1
#
_entry.id   AF-L8JGJ9-F1
#
_cell.length_a   1.000
_cell.length_b   1.000
_cell.length_c   1.000
_cell.angle_alpha   90.00
_cell.angle_beta   90.00
_cell.angle_gamma   90.00
#
_symmetry.space_group_name_H-M   'P 1'
#
loop_
_entity.id
_entity.type
_entity.pdbx_description
1 polymer ?
#
loop_
_entity_poly.entity_id
_entity_poly.type
_entity_poly.pdbx_seq_one_letter_code
_entity_poly.pdbx_strand_id
1 'polypeptide(L)'
;MSVLYNYYYLFYSKILKDNEPHMYTIMALSASEAFVLIGIVEILMINFYCYSIGKWVMLGIVAFCIGANYFIFHKTGKAKEIIRNNPKFFNNHKLSIVLTIAFFLITLSFIFWGPIYTKYLLNQCR
;
A
#
# COMPACT_ATOMS: atom_id res chain seq x y z
N MET A 1 -6.54 -4.88 -5.68
CA MET A 1 -5.86 -4.00 -6.66
C MET A 1 -6.82 -3.10 -7.43
N SER A 2 -7.56 -3.59 -8.44
CA SER A 2 -8.37 -2.72 -9.32
C SER A 2 -9.40 -1.87 -8.60
N VAL A 3 -10.08 -2.42 -7.59
CA VAL A 3 -11.04 -1.66 -6.78
C VAL A 3 -10.32 -0.60 -5.94
N LEU A 4 -9.27 -0.98 -5.19
CA LEU A 4 -8.48 -0.03 -4.40
C LEU A 4 -7.90 1.11 -5.25
N TYR A 5 -7.32 0.79 -6.41
CA TYR A 5 -6.83 1.78 -7.37
C TYR A 5 -7.93 2.77 -7.78
N ASN A 6 -9.12 2.28 -8.12
CA ASN A 6 -10.24 3.11 -8.54
C ASN A 6 -10.71 4.07 -7.43
N TYR A 7 -10.79 3.60 -6.17
CA TYR A 7 -11.20 4.44 -5.06
C TYR A 7 -10.11 5.44 -4.62
N TYR A 8 -8.83 5.05 -4.65
CA TYR A 8 -7.73 6.01 -4.47
C TYR A 8 -7.77 7.08 -5.58
N TYR A 9 -7.96 6.67 -6.85
CA TYR A 9 -8.10 7.61 -7.96
C TYR A 9 -9.27 8.56 -7.78
N LEU A 10 -10.44 8.08 -7.35
CA LEU A 10 -11.59 8.91 -7.05
C LEU A 10 -11.31 9.90 -5.92
N PHE A 11 -10.54 9.50 -4.91
CA PHE A 11 -10.10 10.38 -3.83
C PHE A 11 -9.19 11.50 -4.35
N TYR A 12 -8.12 11.15 -5.09
CA TYR A 12 -7.20 12.15 -5.64
C TYR A 12 -7.85 13.07 -6.69
N SER A 13 -8.75 12.53 -7.52
CA SER A 13 -9.41 13.31 -8.59
C SER A 13 -10.58 14.18 -8.11
N LYS A 14 -11.44 13.68 -7.20
CA LYS A 14 -12.65 14.40 -6.80
C LYS A 14 -12.49 15.21 -5.52
N ILE A 15 -11.71 14.70 -4.56
CA ILE A 15 -11.57 15.34 -3.25
C ILE A 15 -10.36 16.29 -3.27
N LEU A 16 -9.20 15.82 -3.69
CA LEU A 16 -8.00 16.67 -3.80
C LEU A 16 -7.95 17.52 -5.08
N LYS A 17 -8.65 17.09 -6.15
CA LYS A 17 -8.63 17.75 -7.47
C LYS A 17 -7.22 17.94 -8.03
N ASP A 18 -6.39 16.90 -7.91
CA ASP A 18 -5.03 16.93 -8.44
C ASP A 18 -5.00 16.96 -9.97
N ASN A 19 -3.97 17.60 -10.52
CA ASN A 19 -3.74 17.68 -11.97
C ASN A 19 -3.29 16.33 -12.57
N GLU A 20 -2.64 15.47 -11.78
CA GLU A 20 -2.14 14.16 -12.21
C GLU A 20 -2.57 13.01 -11.27
N PRO A 21 -3.87 12.72 -11.16
CA PRO A 21 -4.40 11.80 -10.16
C PRO A 21 -3.91 10.36 -10.34
N HIS A 22 -3.47 9.97 -11.54
CA HIS A 22 -2.95 8.63 -11.82
C HIS A 22 -1.62 8.36 -11.12
N MET A 23 -0.68 9.30 -11.19
CA MET A 23 0.67 9.10 -10.66
C MET A 23 0.63 9.04 -9.13
N TYR A 24 -0.07 9.98 -8.50
CA TYR A 24 -0.26 10.00 -7.05
C TYR A 24 -1.03 8.78 -6.54
N THR A 25 -2.04 8.31 -7.28
CA THR A 25 -2.73 7.05 -6.95
C THR A 25 -1.79 5.86 -6.94
N ILE A 26 -0.94 5.73 -7.98
CA ILE A 26 0.03 4.64 -8.06
C ILE A 26 1.02 4.73 -6.88
N MET A 27 1.56 5.92 -6.63
CA MET A 27 2.52 6.14 -5.54
C MET A 27 1.91 5.81 -4.17
N ALA A 28 0.73 6.35 -3.87
CA ALA A 28 0.07 6.18 -2.57
C ALA A 28 -0.35 4.73 -2.34
N LEU A 29 -0.90 4.06 -3.37
CA LEU A 29 -1.26 2.65 -3.28
C LEU A 29 -0.02 1.77 -3.09
N SER A 30 1.03 2.01 -3.87
CA SER A 30 2.28 1.25 -3.78
C SER A 30 2.99 1.46 -2.45
N ALA A 31 3.00 2.69 -1.93
CA ALA A 31 3.55 2.98 -0.61
C ALA A 31 2.76 2.26 0.49
N SER A 32 1.43 2.30 0.41
CA SER A 32 0.56 1.59 1.37
C SER A 32 0.86 0.09 1.40
N GLU A 33 0.97 -0.53 0.23
CA GLU A 33 1.31 -1.95 0.10
C GLU A 33 2.72 -2.27 0.60
N ALA A 34 3.69 -1.44 0.24
CA ALA A 34 5.08 -1.62 0.67
C ALA A 34 5.22 -1.56 2.19
N PHE A 35 4.52 -0.64 2.88
CA PHE A 35 4.58 -0.54 4.34
C PHE A 35 4.01 -1.78 5.03
N VAL A 36 2.90 -2.33 4.53
CA VAL A 36 2.34 -3.58 5.06
C VAL A 36 3.31 -4.74 4.84
N LEU A 37 3.89 -4.84 3.63
CA LEU A 37 4.88 -5.89 3.32
C LEU A 37 6.12 -5.78 4.20
N ILE A 38 6.68 -4.58 4.35
CA ILE A 38 7.85 -4.35 5.21
C ILE A 38 7.55 -4.76 6.65
N GLY A 39 6.40 -4.35 7.20
CA GLY A 39 5.99 -4.72 8.55
C GLY A 39 5.89 -6.22 8.74
N ILE A 40 5.26 -6.94 7.81
CA ILE A 40 5.12 -8.40 7.86
C ILE A 40 6.49 -9.09 7.77
N VAL A 41 7.32 -8.71 6.79
CA VAL A 41 8.63 -9.33 6.59
C VAL A 41 9.54 -9.06 7.78
N GLU A 42 9.49 -7.86 8.37
CA GLU A 42 10.30 -7.52 9.54
C GLU A 42 9.88 -8.31 10.78
N ILE A 43 8.58 -8.47 11.04
CA ILE A 43 8.07 -9.31 12.13
C ILE A 43 8.52 -10.76 11.96
N LEU A 44 8.41 -11.31 10.74
CA LEU A 44 8.84 -12.68 10.45
C LEU A 44 10.35 -12.87 10.63
N MET A 45 11.16 -11.94 10.11
CA MET A 45 12.62 -12.00 10.22
C MET A 45 13.10 -11.95 11.66
N ILE A 46 12.48 -11.11 12.49
CA ILE A 46 12.82 -11.03 13.91
C ILE A 46 12.38 -12.31 14.64
N ASN A 47 11.19 -12.83 14.37
CA ASN A 47 10.70 -14.04 15.04
C ASN A 47 11.51 -15.30 14.72
N PHE A 48 11.98 -15.47 13.49
CA PHE A 48 12.71 -16.67 13.07
C PHE A 48 14.23 -16.55 13.21
N TYR A 49 14.79 -15.37 12.95
CA TYR A 49 16.24 -15.18 12.86
C TYR A 49 16.77 -14.11 13.82
N CYS A 50 15.91 -13.47 14.62
CA CYS A 50 16.28 -12.35 15.51
C CYS A 50 17.06 -11.24 14.77
N TYR A 51 16.74 -11.04 13.49
CA TYR A 51 17.44 -10.11 12.61
C TYR A 51 16.53 -8.96 12.17
N SER A 52 17.02 -7.72 12.33
CA SER A 52 16.35 -6.52 11.82
C SER A 52 16.81 -6.21 10.40
N ILE A 53 15.83 -5.94 9.54
CA ILE A 53 16.08 -5.60 8.14
C ILE A 53 16.75 -4.23 8.05
N GLY A 54 17.83 -4.12 7.26
CA GLY A 54 18.49 -2.85 7.00
C GLY A 54 17.60 -1.86 6.25
N LYS A 55 17.72 -0.58 6.57
CA LYS A 55 16.94 0.52 5.95
C LYS A 55 17.02 0.55 4.41
N TRP A 56 18.17 0.19 3.85
CA TRP A 56 18.37 0.11 2.40
C TRP A 56 17.52 -0.97 1.74
N VAL A 57 17.33 -2.11 2.41
CA VAL A 57 16.48 -3.20 1.90
C VAL A 57 15.01 -2.78 1.96
N MET A 58 14.58 -2.09 3.03
CA MET A 58 13.24 -1.51 3.13
C MET A 58 12.97 -0.53 1.99
N LEU A 59 13.90 0.39 1.71
CA LEU A 59 13.80 1.30 0.56
C LEU A 59 13.73 0.54 -0.78
N GLY A 60 14.49 -0.54 -0.92
CA GLY A 60 14.42 -1.43 -2.08
C GLY A 60 13.02 -2.04 -2.27
N ILE A 61 12.36 -2.48 -1.20
CA ILE A 61 10.99 -3.02 -1.25
C ILE A 61 10.00 -1.96 -1.70
N VAL A 62 10.10 -0.73 -1.17
CA VAL A 62 9.24 0.39 -1.59
C VAL A 62 9.44 0.69 -3.08
N ALA A 63 10.68 0.85 -3.51
CA ALA A 63 11.01 1.14 -4.91
C ALA A 63 10.52 0.01 -5.85
N PHE A 64 10.66 -1.24 -5.42
CA PHE A 64 10.16 -2.40 -6.16
C PHE A 64 8.64 -2.39 -6.30
N CYS A 65 7.90 -2.12 -5.21
CA CYS A 65 6.44 -2.04 -5.25
C CYS A 65 5.96 -0.91 -6.17
N ILE A 66 6.58 0.28 -6.09
CA ILE A 66 6.27 1.41 -6.97
C ILE A 66 6.55 1.04 -8.43
N GLY A 67 7.72 0.47 -8.72
CA GLY A 67 8.09 0.07 -10.08
C GLY A 67 7.15 -0.99 -10.66
N ALA A 68 6.80 -2.01 -9.88
CA ALA A 68 5.88 -3.07 -10.27
C ALA A 68 4.48 -2.53 -10.57
N ASN A 69 3.92 -1.74 -9.66
CA ASN A 69 2.59 -1.14 -9.85
C ASN A 69 2.59 -0.11 -10.99
N TYR A 70 3.64 0.70 -11.12
CA TYR A 70 3.78 1.61 -12.26
C TYR A 70 3.75 0.84 -13.58
N PHE A 71 4.49 -0.27 -13.70
CA PHE A 71 4.47 -1.10 -14.90
C PHE A 71 3.09 -1.70 -15.16
N ILE A 72 2.43 -2.25 -14.13
CA ILE A 72 1.11 -2.88 -14.25
C ILE A 72 0.01 -1.87 -14.65
N PHE A 73 -0.02 -0.71 -14.00
CA PHE A 73 -1.10 0.26 -14.19
C PHE A 73 -0.86 1.20 -15.38
N HIS A 74 0.38 1.67 -15.57
CA HIS A 74 0.73 2.61 -16.63
C HIS A 74 1.03 1.89 -17.94
N LYS A 75 1.92 0.89 -17.94
CA LYS A 75 2.39 0.25 -19.19
C LYS A 75 1.34 -0.68 -19.81
N THR A 76 0.51 -1.33 -18.99
CA THR A 76 -0.53 -2.25 -19.49
C THR A 76 -1.84 -1.53 -19.86
N GLY A 77 -1.95 -0.22 -19.64
CA GLY A 77 -3.19 0.54 -19.91
C GLY A 77 -4.36 0.19 -18.97
N LYS A 78 -4.17 -0.74 -18.04
CA LYS A 78 -5.18 -1.22 -17.07
C LYS A 78 -5.76 -0.09 -16.23
N ALA A 79 -5.00 0.96 -15.93
CA ALA A 79 -5.51 2.12 -15.21
C ALA A 79 -6.75 2.75 -15.88
N LYS A 80 -6.73 2.90 -17.21
CA LYS A 80 -7.85 3.48 -17.97
C LYS A 80 -9.06 2.53 -17.99
N GLU A 81 -8.80 1.24 -18.14
CA GLU A 81 -9.84 0.20 -18.12
C GLU A 81 -10.55 0.14 -16.76
N ILE A 82 -9.77 0.19 -15.67
CA ILE A 82 -10.27 0.17 -14.30
C ILE A 82 -11.18 1.37 -14.02
N ILE A 83 -10.80 2.57 -14.46
CA ILE A 83 -11.64 3.77 -14.29
C ILE A 83 -12.94 3.64 -15.08
N ARG A 84 -12.87 3.13 -16.31
CA ARG A 84 -14.07 2.94 -17.15
C ARG A 84 -15.03 1.93 -16.54
N ASN A 85 -14.51 0.82 -16.01
CA ASN A 85 -15.32 -0.25 -15.43
C ASN A 85 -15.79 0.07 -14.00
N ASN A 86 -15.17 1.05 -13.33
CA ASN A 86 -15.48 1.50 -11.98
C ASN A 86 -15.79 0.32 -11.02
N PRO A 87 -14.85 -0.64 -10.89
CA PRO A 87 -15.11 -1.88 -10.19
C PRO A 87 -15.37 -1.62 -8.70
N LYS A 88 -16.31 -2.39 -8.13
CA LYS A 88 -16.74 -2.29 -6.74
C LYS A 88 -16.55 -3.63 -6.05
N PHE A 89 -16.14 -3.62 -4.79
CA PHE A 89 -16.20 -4.80 -3.94
C PHE A 89 -17.65 -5.21 -3.75
N PHE A 90 -17.96 -6.47 -4.04
CA PHE A 90 -19.29 -7.08 -3.91
C PHE A 90 -20.43 -6.27 -4.57
N ASN A 91 -20.12 -5.55 -5.66
CA ASN A 91 -21.03 -4.64 -6.35
C ASN A 91 -21.62 -3.50 -5.48
N ASN A 92 -21.10 -3.28 -4.26
CA ASN A 92 -21.61 -2.30 -3.31
C ASN A 92 -20.62 -1.13 -3.13
N HIS A 93 -21.09 0.07 -3.45
CA HIS A 93 -20.29 1.28 -3.39
C HIS A 93 -19.87 1.65 -1.96
N LYS A 94 -20.82 1.63 -1.02
CA LYS A 94 -20.55 2.00 0.39
C LYS A 94 -19.52 1.05 1.02
N LEU A 95 -19.69 -0.24 0.77
CA LEU A 95 -18.79 -1.27 1.29
C LEU A 95 -17.37 -1.12 0.71
N SER A 96 -17.26 -0.79 -0.58
CA SER A 96 -15.96 -0.54 -1.21
C SER A 96 -15.24 0.65 -0.58
N ILE A 97 -15.95 1.75 -0.32
CA ILE A 97 -15.38 2.93 0.37
C ILE A 97 -14.88 2.54 1.76
N VAL A 98 -15.71 1.85 2.54
CA VAL A 98 -15.35 1.43 3.90
C VAL A 98 -14.11 0.53 3.88
N LEU A 99 -14.03 -0.42 2.94
CA LEU A 99 -12.86 -1.28 2.79
C LEU A 99 -11.60 -0.51 2.38
N THR A 100 -11.71 0.46 1.48
CA THR A 100 -10.57 1.31 1.10
C THR A 100 -10.08 2.16 2.27
N ILE A 101 -11.00 2.75 3.04
CA ILE A 101 -10.67 3.53 4.24
C ILE A 101 -10.04 2.62 5.29
N ALA A 102 -10.61 1.43 5.54
CA ALA A 102 -10.07 0.47 6.47
C ALA A 102 -8.66 0.04 6.07
N PHE A 103 -8.44 -0.25 4.78
CA PHE A 103 -7.11 -0.57 4.25
C PHE A 103 -6.11 0.56 4.51
N PHE A 104 -6.47 1.81 4.23
CA PHE A 104 -5.62 2.97 4.47
C PHE A 104 -5.33 3.20 5.96
N LEU A 105 -6.33 3.01 6.84
CA LEU A 105 -6.14 3.13 8.29
C LEU A 105 -5.23 2.04 8.84
N ILE A 106 -5.35 0.81 8.33
CA ILE A 106 -4.47 -0.30 8.68
C ILE A 106 -3.05 0.03 8.24
N THR A 107 -2.84 0.44 6.99
CA THR A 107 -1.49 0.74 6.49
C THR A 107 -0.86 1.89 7.27
N LEU A 108 -1.64 2.92 7.61
CA LEU A 108 -1.19 4.03 8.45
C LEU A 108 -0.84 3.56 9.87
N SER A 109 -1.64 2.67 10.46
CA SER A 109 -1.35 2.07 11.77
C SER A 109 -0.03 1.29 11.75
N PHE A 110 0.26 0.53 10.69
CA PHE A 110 1.52 -0.20 10.53
C PHE A 110 2.75 0.71 10.52
N ILE A 111 2.64 1.94 10.02
CA ILE A 111 3.75 2.92 10.04
C ILE A 111 4.14 3.28 11.47
N PHE A 112 3.16 3.43 12.37
CA PHE A 112 3.41 3.79 13.78
C PHE A 112 3.73 2.57 14.64
N TRP A 113 2.93 1.51 14.51
CA TRP A 113 3.02 0.34 15.38
C TRP A 113 4.13 -0.63 14.95
N GLY A 114 4.41 -0.73 13.65
CA GLY A 114 5.44 -1.61 13.10
C GLY A 114 6.79 -1.42 13.79
N PRO A 115 7.40 -0.21 13.76
CA PRO A 115 8.70 0.04 14.39
C PRO A 115 8.72 -0.18 15.91
N ILE A 116 7.62 0.12 16.60
CA ILE A 116 7.52 -0.07 18.05
C ILE A 116 7.52 -1.57 18.37
N TYR A 117 6.70 -2.32 17.63
CA TYR A 117 6.54 -3.76 17.83
C TYR A 117 7.79 -4.54 17.42
N THR A 118 8.43 -4.18 16.30
CA THR A 118 9.67 -4.83 15.85
C THR A 118 10.81 -4.54 16.81
N LYS A 119 10.92 -3.32 17.37
CA LYS A 119 11.87 -3.02 18.44
C LYS A 119 11.61 -3.83 19.72
N TYR A 120 10.34 -4.00 20.10
CA TYR A 120 9.96 -4.83 21.25
C TYR A 120 10.38 -6.29 21.04
N LEU A 121 10.06 -6.87 19.88
CA LEU A 121 10.47 -8.24 19.54
C LEU A 121 11.99 -8.40 19.50
N LEU A 122 12.71 -7.45 18.91
CA LEU A 122 14.17 -7.50 18.84
C LEU A 122 14.82 -7.47 20.23
N ASN A 123 14.23 -6.75 21.19
CA ASN A 123 14.70 -6.72 22.57
C ASN A 123 14.45 -8.03 23.32
N GLN A 124 13.45 -8.83 22.94
CA GLN A 124 13.22 -10.16 23.53
C GLN A 124 14.23 -11.20 23.03
N CYS A 125 14.82 -10.98 21.86
CA CYS A 125 15.87 -11.82 21.29
C CYS A 125 17.26 -11.59 21.92
N ARG A 126 17.44 -10.52 22.70
CA ARG A 126 18.73 -10.09 23.24
C ARG A 126 18.85 -10.44 24.72
#